data_AF-J3LAQ9-F1
#
_entry.id   AF-J3LAQ9-F1
#
_cell.length_a   1.000
_cell.length_b   1.000
_cell.length_c   1.000
_cell.angle_alpha   90.00
_cell.angle_beta   90.00
_cell.angle_gamma   90.00
#
_symmetry.space_group_name_H-M   'P 1'
#
loop_
_entity.id
_entity.type
_entity.pdbx_description
1 polymer ?
#
loop_
_entity_poly.entity_id
_entity_poly.type
_entity_poly.pdbx_seq_one_letter_code
_entity_poly.pdbx_strand_id
1 'polypeptide(L)'
;MDFAAASGIDVFSPVSHTLFDPAEIIEKLVFSFGKWKNGGRPPVTYQAFVAVAGQPPEPVMEEYSELPPVGDTGEYELLPVPKVEELGYGDISQEELSPFRGGETEALKRMRESLHDKEWVAKFEKPKGDPSAFLKPATTVLSPYLKFGCLSSRYFYHCIQDIYRSTKKHTNPPVSLIGQLLWRDFFYTVSFGTPNFDRMKGNRICKQIPWTENEELFLAWRDGRTGYPWIDAIMIQVLTRHR
;
A
#
# COMPACT_ATOMS: atom_id res chain seq x y z
N MET A 1 -20.91 -15.57 -17.51
CA MET A 1 -22.09 -15.01 -16.81
C MET A 1 -21.69 -14.83 -15.36
N ASP A 2 -22.12 -13.73 -14.75
CA ASP A 2 -21.88 -13.45 -13.33
C ASP A 2 -22.72 -14.40 -12.48
N PHE A 3 -22.06 -15.20 -11.64
CA PHE A 3 -22.69 -16.20 -10.78
C PHE A 3 -23.69 -15.57 -9.81
N ALA A 4 -23.36 -14.39 -9.25
CA ALA A 4 -24.21 -13.70 -8.28
C ALA A 4 -25.51 -13.23 -8.93
N ALA A 5 -25.41 -12.57 -10.09
CA ALA A 5 -26.56 -12.12 -10.86
C ALA A 5 -27.46 -13.28 -11.30
N ALA A 6 -26.87 -14.41 -11.72
CA ALA A 6 -27.62 -15.61 -12.08
C ALA A 6 -28.36 -16.24 -10.88
N SER A 7 -27.88 -15.98 -9.66
CA SER A 7 -28.43 -16.52 -8.41
C SER A 7 -29.33 -15.52 -7.67
N GLY A 8 -29.58 -14.33 -8.23
CA GLY A 8 -30.36 -13.28 -7.59
C GLY A 8 -29.71 -12.68 -6.34
N ILE A 9 -28.37 -12.70 -6.27
CA ILE A 9 -27.59 -12.16 -5.14
C ILE A 9 -27.11 -10.75 -5.50
N ASP A 10 -27.41 -9.78 -4.63
CA ASP A 10 -26.92 -8.41 -4.75
C ASP A 10 -25.44 -8.31 -4.37
N VAL A 11 -24.65 -7.63 -5.19
CA VAL A 11 -23.20 -7.44 -4.97
C VAL A 11 -22.91 -5.97 -4.69
N PHE A 12 -22.34 -5.70 -3.52
CA PHE A 12 -21.84 -4.38 -3.14
C PHE A 12 -20.31 -4.42 -2.99
N SER A 13 -19.60 -3.70 -3.86
CA SER A 13 -18.13 -3.67 -3.88
C SER A 13 -17.61 -2.23 -3.95
N PRO A 14 -17.62 -1.49 -2.83
CA PRO A 14 -17.14 -0.12 -2.80
C PRO A 14 -15.60 -0.06 -2.86
N VAL A 15 -15.07 0.95 -3.51
CA VAL A 15 -13.63 1.25 -3.46
C VAL A 15 -13.31 1.90 -2.12
N SER A 16 -12.58 1.20 -1.26
CA SER A 16 -12.12 1.71 0.05
C SER A 16 -10.65 1.41 0.37
N HIS A 17 -10.00 0.55 -0.42
CA HIS A 17 -8.59 0.20 -0.23
C HIS A 17 -7.64 1.32 -0.68
N THR A 18 -8.00 2.01 -1.76
CA THR A 18 -7.31 3.19 -2.31
C THR A 18 -8.05 4.46 -1.94
N LEU A 19 -7.36 5.59 -2.00
CA LEU A 19 -7.98 6.91 -1.85
C LEU A 19 -8.97 7.16 -2.99
N PHE A 20 -8.56 6.81 -4.22
CA PHE A 20 -9.33 7.02 -5.44
C PHE A 20 -9.65 5.71 -6.15
N ASP A 21 -10.72 5.68 -6.94
CA ASP A 21 -10.97 4.61 -7.89
C ASP A 21 -10.03 4.79 -9.11
N PRO A 22 -9.11 3.83 -9.38
CA PRO A 22 -8.26 3.85 -10.57
C PRO A 22 -9.00 4.08 -11.88
N ALA A 23 -10.19 3.47 -12.06
CA ALA A 23 -10.98 3.59 -13.27
C ALA A 23 -11.48 5.03 -13.45
N GLU A 24 -12.04 5.64 -12.39
CA GLU A 24 -12.47 7.03 -12.43
C GLU A 24 -11.32 8.00 -12.71
N ILE A 25 -10.12 7.76 -12.16
CA ILE A 25 -8.96 8.61 -12.43
C ILE A 25 -8.57 8.56 -13.91
N ILE A 26 -8.58 7.36 -14.50
CA ILE A 26 -8.29 7.16 -15.92
C ILE A 26 -9.34 7.86 -16.78
N GLU A 27 -10.62 7.75 -16.43
CA GLU A 27 -11.72 8.43 -17.14
C GLU A 27 -11.63 9.96 -17.03
N LYS A 28 -11.42 10.50 -15.82
CA LYS A 28 -11.26 11.95 -15.59
C LYS A 28 -10.12 12.55 -16.42
N LEU A 29 -9.01 11.82 -16.58
CA LEU A 29 -7.90 12.27 -17.41
C LEU A 29 -8.29 12.41 -18.90
N VAL A 30 -9.17 11.55 -19.41
CA VAL A 30 -9.67 11.61 -20.79
C VAL A 30 -10.48 12.89 -21.03
N PHE A 31 -11.34 13.26 -20.08
CA PHE A 31 -12.18 14.46 -20.18
C PHE A 31 -11.39 15.76 -20.01
N SER A 32 -10.47 15.84 -19.05
CA SER A 32 -9.75 17.08 -18.70
C SER A 32 -8.77 17.58 -19.77
N PHE A 33 -8.26 16.70 -20.65
CA PHE A 33 -7.21 17.08 -21.61
C PHE A 33 -7.64 16.95 -23.09
N GLY A 34 -8.94 16.83 -23.37
CA GLY A 34 -9.53 16.99 -24.71
C GLY A 34 -8.98 16.05 -25.79
N LYS A 35 -8.32 14.96 -25.41
CA LYS A 35 -7.71 14.00 -26.34
C LYS A 35 -8.19 12.59 -26.03
N TRP A 36 -9.17 12.15 -26.82
CA TRP A 36 -9.40 10.74 -27.15
C TRP A 36 -8.15 10.02 -27.70
N LYS A 37 -7.03 10.72 -27.90
CA LYS A 37 -5.75 10.15 -28.36
C LYS A 37 -5.02 9.29 -27.31
N ASN A 38 -5.47 9.26 -26.05
CA ASN A 38 -4.92 8.39 -25.01
C ASN A 38 -5.80 7.18 -24.64
N GLY A 39 -6.95 6.93 -25.28
CA GLY A 39 -7.69 5.65 -25.20
C GLY A 39 -7.81 4.98 -23.82
N GLY A 40 -8.12 5.73 -22.75
CA GLY A 40 -8.23 5.16 -21.40
C GLY A 40 -6.88 4.75 -20.77
N ARG A 41 -5.79 5.47 -21.05
CA ARG A 41 -4.47 5.23 -20.43
C ARG A 41 -4.32 5.98 -19.10
N PRO A 42 -3.66 5.39 -18.10
CA PRO A 42 -3.40 6.04 -16.82
C PRO A 42 -2.38 7.18 -16.93
N PRO A 43 -2.41 8.14 -15.99
CA PRO A 43 -1.38 9.17 -15.89
C PRO A 43 -0.03 8.51 -15.61
N VAL A 44 0.97 8.74 -16.47
CA VAL A 44 2.31 8.13 -16.35
C VAL A 44 3.31 8.99 -15.60
N THR A 45 2.90 10.19 -15.16
CA THR A 45 3.70 11.06 -14.28
C THR A 45 2.92 11.36 -13.02
N TYR A 46 3.65 11.50 -11.91
CA TYR A 46 3.06 11.80 -10.62
C TYR A 46 2.28 13.11 -10.63
N GLN A 47 2.81 14.16 -11.26
CA GLN A 47 2.17 15.47 -11.34
C GLN A 47 0.85 15.41 -12.12
N ALA A 48 0.79 14.64 -13.21
CA ALA A 48 -0.45 14.46 -13.96
C ALA A 48 -1.50 13.72 -13.13
N PHE A 49 -1.08 12.72 -12.35
CA PHE A 49 -1.98 12.01 -11.43
C PHE A 49 -2.55 12.95 -10.36
N VAL A 50 -1.69 13.69 -9.65
CA VAL A 50 -2.12 14.61 -8.58
C VAL A 50 -3.05 15.70 -9.12
N ALA A 51 -2.79 16.21 -10.34
CA ALA A 51 -3.65 17.20 -10.98
C ALA A 51 -5.08 16.69 -11.29
N VAL A 52 -5.24 15.38 -11.51
CA VAL A 52 -6.54 14.75 -11.82
C VAL A 52 -7.23 14.20 -10.58
N ALA A 53 -6.47 13.71 -9.60
CA ALA A 53 -7.01 12.98 -8.45
C ALA A 53 -7.88 13.86 -7.53
N GLY A 54 -7.48 15.11 -7.30
CA GLY A 54 -8.22 16.02 -6.42
C GLY A 54 -8.22 15.56 -4.95
N GLN A 55 -9.33 15.77 -4.24
CA GLN A 55 -9.52 15.36 -2.85
C GLN A 55 -10.22 13.99 -2.79
N PRO A 56 -9.74 13.05 -1.97
CA PRO A 56 -10.41 11.76 -1.82
C PRO A 56 -11.68 11.89 -0.97
N PRO A 57 -12.61 10.92 -1.07
CA PRO A 57 -13.79 10.86 -0.22
C PRO A 57 -13.44 10.84 1.28
N GLU A 58 -14.36 11.31 2.12
CA GLU A 58 -14.29 11.14 3.57
C GLU A 58 -14.28 9.64 3.94
N PRO A 59 -13.61 9.26 5.03
CA PRO A 59 -13.63 7.88 5.49
C PRO A 59 -14.99 7.58 6.12
N VAL A 60 -15.47 6.35 5.95
CA VAL A 60 -16.63 5.86 6.71
C VAL A 60 -16.13 5.58 8.13
N MET A 61 -16.76 6.26 9.11
CA MET A 61 -16.38 6.22 10.53
C MET A 61 -17.53 5.66 11.39
N GLU A 62 -18.28 4.70 10.85
CA GLU A 62 -19.39 4.07 11.58
C GLU A 62 -18.82 3.20 12.72
N GLU A 63 -19.18 3.52 13.96
CA GLU A 63 -18.96 2.65 15.10
C GLU A 63 -20.18 1.72 15.25
N TYR A 64 -19.93 0.41 15.20
CA TYR A 64 -20.97 -0.59 15.41
C TYR A 64 -20.91 -1.05 16.86
N SER A 65 -21.97 -0.81 17.63
CA SER A 65 -22.09 -1.38 18.97
C SER A 65 -22.30 -2.89 18.93
N GLU A 66 -23.01 -3.37 17.91
CA GLU A 66 -23.31 -4.79 17.68
C GLU A 66 -23.39 -5.06 16.17
N LEU A 67 -23.10 -6.30 15.77
CA LEU A 67 -23.26 -6.79 14.40
C LEU A 67 -24.34 -7.88 14.35
N PRO A 68 -25.07 -8.02 13.23
CA PRO A 68 -25.98 -9.15 13.04
C PRO A 68 -25.27 -10.49 13.28
N PRO A 69 -25.89 -11.45 13.98
CA PRO A 69 -25.29 -12.75 14.23
C PRO A 69 -25.17 -13.57 12.94
N VAL A 70 -24.27 -14.55 12.95
CA VAL A 70 -24.16 -15.54 11.87
C VAL A 70 -25.42 -16.42 11.86
N GLY A 71 -26.01 -16.61 10.68
CA GLY A 71 -27.16 -17.50 10.47
C GLY A 71 -26.79 -18.99 10.44
N ASP A 72 -27.74 -19.84 10.06
CA ASP A 72 -27.51 -21.27 9.86
C ASP A 72 -26.55 -21.52 8.68
N THR A 73 -25.46 -22.25 8.92
CA THR A 73 -24.43 -22.58 7.91
C THR A 73 -24.75 -23.86 7.15
N GLY A 74 -25.86 -24.54 7.44
CA GLY A 74 -26.28 -25.77 6.79
C GLY A 74 -25.26 -26.89 7.00
N GLU A 75 -24.74 -27.44 5.90
CA GLU A 75 -23.74 -28.53 5.94
C GLU A 75 -22.29 -28.04 6.08
N TYR A 76 -22.06 -26.72 6.11
CA TYR A 76 -20.72 -26.16 6.17
C TYR A 76 -20.25 -25.93 7.61
N GLU A 77 -19.01 -26.31 7.89
CA GLU A 77 -18.33 -26.11 9.17
C GLU A 77 -17.54 -24.79 9.20
N LEU A 78 -17.63 -24.04 10.30
CA LEU A 78 -16.84 -22.83 10.53
C LEU A 78 -15.46 -23.20 11.08
N LEU A 79 -14.42 -22.98 10.27
CA LEU A 79 -13.05 -23.26 10.66
C LEU A 79 -12.41 -22.04 11.37
N PRO A 80 -11.56 -22.26 12.39
CA PRO A 80 -10.81 -21.18 13.02
C PRO A 80 -9.70 -20.64 12.10
N VAL A 81 -9.12 -19.50 12.49
CA VAL A 81 -7.93 -18.97 11.81
C VAL A 81 -6.76 -19.96 11.99
N PRO A 82 -6.10 -20.39 10.90
CA PRO A 82 -5.07 -21.42 10.99
C PRO A 82 -3.80 -20.91 11.67
N LYS A 83 -3.10 -21.80 12.35
CA LYS A 83 -1.76 -21.60 12.86
C LYS A 83 -0.73 -21.81 11.75
N VAL A 84 0.46 -21.27 11.96
CA VAL A 84 1.57 -21.40 11.00
C VAL A 84 2.01 -22.87 10.81
N GLU A 85 1.97 -23.66 11.88
CA GLU A 85 2.24 -25.11 11.85
C GLU A 85 1.25 -25.84 10.93
N GLU A 86 -0.03 -25.46 10.98
CA GLU A 86 -1.11 -26.06 10.16
C GLU A 86 -0.97 -25.71 8.67
N LEU A 87 -0.22 -24.66 8.36
CA LEU A 87 0.16 -24.29 6.98
C LEU A 87 1.40 -25.05 6.47
N GLY A 88 1.99 -25.94 7.28
CA GLY A 88 3.10 -26.81 6.89
C GLY A 88 4.50 -26.23 7.11
N TYR A 89 4.63 -25.12 7.85
CA TYR A 89 5.93 -24.48 8.12
C TYR A 89 6.70 -25.08 9.31
N GLY A 90 6.14 -26.05 10.03
CA GLY A 90 6.76 -26.64 11.22
C GLY A 90 6.85 -25.67 12.40
N ASP A 91 7.68 -26.00 13.39
CA ASP A 91 7.96 -25.14 14.54
C ASP A 91 8.91 -24.01 14.11
N ILE A 92 8.36 -22.82 13.89
CA ILE A 92 9.14 -21.63 13.59
C ILE A 92 9.68 -21.10 14.92
N SER A 93 10.99 -21.24 15.15
CA SER A 93 11.64 -20.66 16.32
C SER A 93 11.34 -19.16 16.40
N GLN A 94 11.11 -18.64 17.61
CA GLN A 94 10.72 -17.24 17.84
C GLN A 94 11.72 -16.19 17.31
N GLU A 95 12.90 -16.62 16.87
CA GLU A 95 13.96 -15.78 16.28
C GLU A 95 13.60 -15.24 14.88
N GLU A 96 12.57 -15.78 14.22
CA GLU A 96 12.12 -15.34 12.89
C GLU A 96 10.92 -14.39 12.89
N LEU A 97 10.42 -13.95 14.05
CA LEU A 97 9.24 -13.10 14.11
C LEU A 97 9.55 -11.64 13.78
N SER A 98 8.90 -11.13 12.73
CA SER A 98 8.93 -9.70 12.39
C SER A 98 8.60 -8.84 13.61
N PRO A 99 9.32 -7.72 13.85
CA PRO A 99 9.02 -6.81 14.97
C PRO A 99 7.68 -6.07 14.80
N PHE A 100 6.99 -6.25 13.66
CA PHE A 100 5.74 -5.59 13.33
C PHE A 100 4.58 -6.59 13.39
N ARG A 101 3.87 -6.62 14.52
CA ARG A 101 2.65 -7.42 14.66
C ARG A 101 1.57 -6.91 13.70
N GLY A 102 0.84 -7.84 13.07
CA GLY A 102 -0.29 -7.52 12.19
C GLY A 102 -1.57 -7.14 12.94
N GLY A 103 -2.60 -6.77 12.18
CA GLY A 103 -3.95 -6.46 12.68
C GLY A 103 -4.26 -4.96 12.79
N GLU A 104 -5.55 -4.64 12.76
CA GLU A 104 -6.08 -3.27 12.83
C GLU A 104 -5.72 -2.56 14.14
N THR A 105 -5.82 -3.25 15.28
CA THR A 105 -5.50 -2.67 16.59
C THR A 105 -4.08 -2.11 16.64
N GLU A 106 -3.10 -2.86 16.14
CA GLU A 106 -1.71 -2.41 16.07
C GLU A 106 -1.52 -1.30 15.03
N ALA A 107 -2.24 -1.39 13.89
CA ALA A 107 -2.22 -0.36 12.86
C ALA A 107 -2.66 1.02 13.40
N LEU A 108 -3.80 1.07 14.10
CA LEU A 108 -4.37 2.30 14.67
C LEU A 108 -3.51 2.84 15.81
N LYS A 109 -2.93 1.97 16.64
CA LYS A 109 -1.97 2.36 17.67
C LYS A 109 -0.74 3.02 17.03
N ARG A 110 -0.10 2.34 16.08
CA ARG A 110 1.11 2.84 15.40
C ARG A 110 0.86 4.11 14.60
N MET A 111 -0.32 4.24 13.99
CA MET A 111 -0.72 5.47 13.31
C MET A 111 -0.79 6.65 14.29
N ARG A 112 -1.45 6.47 15.44
CA ARG A 112 -1.52 7.51 16.49
C ARG A 112 -0.14 7.89 17.01
N GLU A 113 0.74 6.92 17.24
CA GLU A 113 2.13 7.17 17.64
C GLU A 113 2.91 7.95 16.56
N SER A 114 2.74 7.57 15.29
CA SER A 114 3.40 8.24 14.15
C SER A 114 2.92 9.68 13.93
N LEU A 115 1.65 9.95 14.26
CA LEU A 115 1.03 11.27 14.11
C LEU A 115 1.11 12.13 15.39
N HIS A 116 1.70 11.60 16.47
CA HIS A 116 1.82 12.30 17.74
C HIS A 116 2.63 13.60 17.62
N ASP A 117 3.78 13.54 16.94
CA ASP A 117 4.60 14.72 16.64
C ASP A 117 4.08 15.44 15.38
N LYS A 118 3.16 16.38 15.60
CA LYS A 118 2.56 17.19 14.54
C LYS A 118 3.58 18.03 13.76
N GLU A 119 4.67 18.45 14.41
CA GLU A 119 5.72 19.23 13.75
C GLU A 119 6.52 18.34 12.79
N TRP A 120 6.86 17.12 13.21
CA TRP A 120 7.47 16.12 12.32
C TRP A 120 6.55 15.80 11.14
N VAL A 121 5.25 15.58 11.37
CA VAL A 121 4.26 15.33 10.30
C VAL A 121 4.21 16.49 9.30
N ALA A 122 4.17 17.73 9.78
CA ALA A 122 4.12 18.93 8.95
C ALA A 122 5.42 19.15 8.16
N LYS A 123 6.58 18.84 8.75
CA LYS A 123 7.90 19.04 8.13
C LYS A 123 8.44 17.81 7.39
N PHE A 124 7.69 16.72 7.34
CA PHE A 124 8.15 15.47 6.74
C PHE A 124 8.53 15.65 5.26
N GLU A 125 9.73 15.21 4.90
CA GLU A 125 10.19 15.13 3.51
C GLU A 125 10.87 13.79 3.28
N LYS A 126 10.28 12.92 2.45
CA LYS A 126 10.80 11.59 2.17
C LYS A 126 12.29 11.54 1.79
N PRO A 127 12.84 12.45 0.96
CA PRO A 127 14.25 12.42 0.59
C PRO A 127 15.23 12.71 1.74
N LYS A 128 14.75 13.28 2.85
CA LYS A 128 15.57 13.60 4.04
C LYS A 128 15.60 12.48 5.07
N GLY A 129 14.87 11.38 4.85
CA GLY A 129 14.85 10.23 5.76
C GLY A 129 16.19 9.50 5.76
N ASP A 130 16.66 9.11 6.95
CA ASP A 130 17.88 8.32 7.13
C ASP A 130 17.58 6.82 6.94
N PRO A 131 18.12 6.16 5.89
CA PRO A 131 17.91 4.73 5.67
C PRO A 131 18.67 3.85 6.68
N SER A 132 19.63 4.39 7.43
CA SER A 132 20.39 3.64 8.46
C SER A 132 19.68 3.62 9.83
N ALA A 133 18.61 4.40 10.01
CA ALA A 133 17.88 4.49 11.27
C ALA A 133 16.96 3.26 11.49
N PHE A 134 17.49 2.16 12.01
CA PHE A 134 16.73 0.91 12.23
C PHE A 134 16.14 0.74 13.65
N LEU A 135 16.64 1.50 14.64
CA LEU A 135 16.11 1.48 16.02
C LEU A 135 14.82 2.30 16.14
N LYS A 136 14.84 3.51 15.57
CA LYS A 136 13.65 4.35 15.38
C LYS A 136 13.55 4.64 13.88
N PRO A 137 12.70 3.91 13.14
CA PRO A 137 12.54 4.10 11.71
C PRO A 137 12.29 5.56 11.35
N ALA A 138 12.98 6.05 10.31
CA ALA A 138 12.82 7.43 9.81
C ALA A 138 11.45 7.71 9.15
N THR A 139 10.58 6.69 9.06
CA THR A 139 9.24 6.76 8.49
C THR A 139 8.23 6.02 9.39
N THR A 140 6.94 6.10 9.08
CA THR A 140 5.86 5.58 9.93
C THR A 140 5.82 4.06 10.05
N VAL A 141 6.37 3.33 9.07
CA VAL A 141 6.26 1.87 8.93
C VAL A 141 4.79 1.40 8.91
N LEU A 142 3.90 2.22 8.34
CA LEU A 142 2.48 1.86 8.17
C LEU A 142 2.19 1.05 6.90
N SER A 143 3.21 0.81 6.06
CA SER A 143 3.08 0.10 4.78
C SER A 143 2.47 -1.31 4.88
N PRO A 144 2.84 -2.21 5.83
CA PRO A 144 2.20 -3.53 5.90
C PRO A 144 0.71 -3.42 6.25
N TYR A 145 0.35 -2.51 7.16
CA TYR A 145 -1.04 -2.30 7.55
C TYR A 145 -1.90 -1.72 6.41
N LEU A 146 -1.35 -0.76 5.65
CA LEU A 146 -2.00 -0.23 4.44
C LEU A 146 -2.09 -1.26 3.30
N LYS A 147 -1.20 -2.25 3.26
CA LYS A 147 -1.25 -3.34 2.28
C LYS A 147 -2.38 -4.32 2.59
N PHE A 148 -2.55 -4.70 3.85
CA PHE A 148 -3.56 -5.68 4.28
C PHE A 148 -4.93 -5.05 4.59
N GLY A 149 -5.06 -3.72 4.48
CA GLY A 149 -6.30 -3.01 4.81
C GLY A 149 -6.55 -2.88 6.31
N CYS A 150 -5.59 -3.27 7.16
CA CYS A 150 -5.65 -3.05 8.61
C CYS A 150 -5.67 -1.56 8.98
N LEU A 151 -5.20 -0.69 8.09
CA LEU A 151 -5.36 0.75 8.19
C LEU A 151 -6.06 1.27 6.93
N SER A 152 -7.19 1.96 7.12
CA SER A 152 -7.84 2.70 6.03
C SER A 152 -6.93 3.82 5.53
N SER A 153 -6.64 3.79 4.22
CA SER A 153 -5.84 4.83 3.57
C SER A 153 -6.53 6.19 3.61
N ARG A 154 -7.87 6.21 3.46
CA ARG A 154 -8.70 7.43 3.58
C ARG A 154 -8.65 7.99 4.99
N TYR A 155 -8.82 7.15 6.01
CA TYR A 155 -8.76 7.61 7.39
C TYR A 155 -7.38 8.24 7.70
N PHE A 156 -6.31 7.56 7.30
CA PHE A 156 -4.95 8.08 7.50
C PHE A 156 -4.70 9.40 6.74
N TYR A 157 -5.18 9.52 5.50
CA TYR A 157 -5.11 10.77 4.73
C TYR A 157 -5.78 11.93 5.47
N HIS A 158 -7.00 11.72 5.97
CA HIS A 158 -7.77 12.76 6.66
C HIS A 158 -7.16 13.15 8.02
N CYS A 159 -6.63 12.18 8.78
CA CYS A 159 -5.86 12.50 9.99
C CYS A 159 -4.63 13.41 9.70
N ILE A 160 -3.93 13.19 8.59
CA ILE A 160 -2.81 14.06 8.19
C ILE A 160 -3.33 15.44 7.74
N GLN A 161 -4.44 15.48 6.99
CA GLN A 161 -5.06 16.75 6.57
C GLN A 161 -5.48 17.62 7.76
N ASP A 162 -6.05 17.03 8.81
CA ASP A 162 -6.42 17.76 10.02
C ASP A 162 -5.20 18.37 10.73
N ILE A 163 -4.08 17.63 10.76
CA ILE A 163 -2.82 18.18 11.26
C ILE A 163 -2.39 19.35 10.37
N TYR A 164 -2.39 19.20 9.05
CA TYR A 164 -2.00 20.26 8.11
C TYR A 164 -2.85 21.52 8.28
N ARG A 165 -4.17 21.39 8.40
CA ARG A 165 -5.11 22.50 8.68
C ARG A 165 -4.80 23.23 9.99
N SER A 166 -4.28 22.52 10.99
CA SER A 166 -3.90 23.08 12.30
C SER A 166 -2.48 23.66 12.35
N THR A 167 -1.70 23.58 11.26
CA THR A 167 -0.31 24.03 11.20
C THR A 167 -0.12 25.21 10.23
N LYS A 168 0.77 26.16 10.57
CA LYS A 168 1.00 27.35 9.74
C LYS A 168 1.65 27.03 8.39
N LYS A 169 2.52 26.02 8.36
CA LYS A 169 3.26 25.58 7.17
C LYS A 169 3.46 24.08 7.25
N HIS A 170 3.30 23.40 6.13
CA HIS A 170 3.62 21.99 5.97
C HIS A 170 4.23 21.74 4.60
N THR A 171 4.87 20.58 4.43
CA THR A 171 5.43 20.13 3.16
C THR A 171 4.32 19.68 2.22
N ASN A 172 4.61 19.68 0.92
CA ASN A 172 3.66 19.30 -0.13
C ASN A 172 4.10 18.01 -0.84
N PRO A 173 3.18 17.32 -1.53
CA PRO A 173 3.54 16.30 -2.51
C PRO A 173 4.61 16.83 -3.49
N PRO A 174 5.59 16.00 -3.92
CA PRO A 174 5.68 14.54 -3.75
C PRO A 174 6.37 14.08 -2.45
N VAL A 175 6.94 14.99 -1.66
CA VAL A 175 7.83 14.64 -0.55
C VAL A 175 7.12 14.46 0.78
N SER A 176 5.96 15.10 0.97
CA SER A 176 5.18 15.05 2.20
C SER A 176 4.60 13.66 2.51
N LEU A 177 4.06 13.47 3.72
CA LEU A 177 3.38 12.22 4.10
C LEU A 177 2.16 11.94 3.22
N ILE A 178 1.34 12.95 2.94
CA ILE A 178 0.26 12.84 1.94
C ILE A 178 0.85 12.47 0.57
N GLY A 179 1.99 13.06 0.20
CA GLY A 179 2.71 12.69 -1.01
C GLY A 179 3.00 11.19 -1.11
N GLN A 180 3.34 10.53 0.02
CA GLN A 180 3.58 9.08 0.05
C GLN A 180 2.30 8.25 -0.17
N LEU A 181 1.14 8.70 0.33
CA LEU A 181 -0.15 8.06 0.03
C LEU A 181 -0.54 8.26 -1.44
N LEU A 182 -0.30 9.44 -1.99
CA LEU A 182 -0.52 9.70 -3.42
C LEU A 182 0.43 8.88 -4.30
N TRP A 183 1.65 8.56 -3.85
CA TRP A 183 2.53 7.63 -4.57
C TRP A 183 1.95 6.21 -4.62
N ARG A 184 1.37 5.74 -3.52
CA ARG A 184 0.65 4.46 -3.48
C ARG A 184 -0.45 4.47 -4.54
N ASP A 185 -1.36 5.43 -4.50
CA ASP A 185 -2.49 5.49 -5.42
C ASP A 185 -2.10 5.77 -6.87
N PHE A 186 -1.03 6.53 -7.12
CA PHE A 186 -0.42 6.66 -8.45
C PHE A 186 -0.04 5.29 -9.01
N PHE A 187 0.69 4.46 -8.26
CA PHE A 187 1.08 3.13 -8.72
C PHE A 187 -0.11 2.17 -8.84
N TYR A 188 -1.12 2.23 -7.95
CA TYR A 188 -2.37 1.47 -8.12
C TYR A 188 -3.07 1.85 -9.43
N THR A 189 -3.13 3.14 -9.76
CA THR A 189 -3.77 3.63 -10.99
C THR A 189 -3.01 3.20 -12.23
N VAL A 190 -1.69 3.36 -12.21
CA VAL A 190 -0.82 2.98 -13.34
C VAL A 190 -0.86 1.47 -13.56
N SER A 191 -0.81 0.65 -12.49
CA SER A 191 -0.83 -0.80 -12.59
C SER A 191 -2.19 -1.32 -13.09
N PHE A 192 -3.29 -0.80 -12.55
CA PHE A 192 -4.65 -1.12 -13.01
C PHE A 192 -4.82 -0.82 -14.51
N GLY A 193 -4.37 0.37 -14.92
CA GLY A 193 -4.48 0.81 -16.30
C GLY A 193 -3.40 0.28 -17.24
N THR A 194 -2.51 -0.64 -16.84
CA THR A 194 -1.39 -1.12 -17.67
C THR A 194 -1.31 -2.65 -17.69
N PRO A 195 -1.68 -3.29 -18.81
CA PRO A 195 -1.44 -4.72 -18.98
C PRO A 195 0.04 -5.08 -18.82
N ASN A 196 0.32 -6.23 -18.23
CA ASN A 196 1.67 -6.73 -18.00
C ASN A 196 2.54 -5.80 -17.13
N PHE A 197 1.93 -4.99 -16.24
CA PHE A 197 2.68 -4.04 -15.40
C PHE A 197 3.80 -4.69 -14.57
N ASP A 198 3.61 -5.96 -14.19
CA ASP A 198 4.50 -6.78 -13.38
C ASP A 198 5.70 -7.38 -14.13
N ARG A 199 5.78 -7.23 -15.45
CA ARG A 199 6.81 -7.85 -16.28
C ARG A 199 7.34 -6.89 -17.34
N MET A 200 8.52 -7.19 -17.90
CA MET A 200 9.12 -6.35 -18.93
C MET A 200 8.47 -6.57 -20.30
N LYS A 201 8.41 -7.83 -20.75
CA LYS A 201 7.87 -8.18 -22.08
C LYS A 201 6.38 -7.86 -22.14
N GLY A 202 5.98 -7.09 -23.16
CA GLY A 202 4.57 -6.70 -23.37
C GLY A 202 4.07 -5.59 -22.45
N ASN A 203 4.95 -4.94 -21.69
CA ASN A 203 4.62 -3.78 -20.86
C ASN A 203 4.96 -2.49 -21.58
N ARG A 204 3.92 -1.74 -21.95
CA ARG A 204 4.05 -0.53 -22.78
C ARG A 204 4.79 0.65 -22.14
N ILE A 205 4.91 0.67 -20.82
CA ILE A 205 5.64 1.73 -20.09
C ILE A 205 7.03 1.27 -19.63
N CYS A 206 7.37 -0.01 -19.81
CA CYS A 206 8.65 -0.56 -19.42
C CYS A 206 9.64 -0.53 -20.59
N LYS A 207 10.86 -0.03 -20.34
CA LYS A 207 11.95 -0.12 -21.32
C LYS A 207 12.38 -1.58 -21.49
N GLN A 208 12.52 -2.02 -22.74
CA GLN A 208 12.96 -3.37 -23.06
C GLN A 208 14.48 -3.43 -23.01
N ILE A 209 15.02 -3.85 -21.87
CA ILE A 209 16.46 -3.94 -21.60
C ILE A 209 16.87 -5.42 -21.65
N PRO A 210 17.92 -5.79 -22.40
CA PRO A 210 18.43 -7.16 -22.42
C PRO A 210 19.20 -7.47 -21.13
N TRP A 211 18.48 -7.64 -20.02
CA TRP A 211 19.07 -8.04 -18.74
C TRP A 211 19.71 -9.43 -18.84
N THR A 212 20.86 -9.60 -18.20
CA THR A 212 21.54 -10.89 -18.11
C THR A 212 20.99 -11.70 -16.94
N GLU A 213 20.68 -12.97 -17.18
CA GLU A 213 20.37 -13.93 -16.12
C GLU A 213 21.67 -14.55 -15.61
N ASN A 214 21.97 -14.32 -14.33
CA ASN A 214 23.09 -14.94 -13.64
C ASN A 214 22.62 -15.38 -12.25
N GLU A 215 22.43 -16.69 -12.08
CA GLU A 215 21.88 -17.26 -10.86
C GLU A 215 22.82 -17.06 -9.66
N GLU A 216 24.13 -17.19 -9.85
CA GLU A 216 25.10 -16.99 -8.77
C GLU A 216 25.04 -15.56 -8.22
N LEU A 217 25.05 -14.56 -9.10
CA LEU A 217 24.93 -13.15 -8.69
C LEU A 217 23.57 -12.84 -8.06
N PHE A 218 22.49 -13.44 -8.58
CA PHE A 218 21.16 -13.30 -8.00
C PHE A 218 21.09 -13.86 -6.58
N LEU A 219 21.61 -15.08 -6.37
CA LEU A 219 21.63 -15.72 -5.05
C LEU A 219 22.53 -14.95 -4.07
N ALA A 220 23.70 -14.46 -4.52
CA ALA A 220 24.57 -13.63 -3.71
C ALA A 220 23.88 -12.33 -3.26
N TRP A 221 23.14 -11.67 -4.17
CA TRP A 221 22.36 -10.49 -3.80
C TRP A 221 21.17 -10.82 -2.88
N ARG A 222 20.37 -11.83 -3.23
CA ARG A 222 19.18 -12.27 -2.46
C ARG A 222 19.53 -12.60 -1.01
N ASP A 223 20.65 -13.28 -0.81
CA ASP A 223 21.09 -13.77 0.50
C ASP A 223 21.99 -12.77 1.26
N GLY A 224 22.27 -11.58 0.70
CA GLY A 224 23.14 -10.58 1.33
C GLY A 224 24.61 -11.02 1.43
N ARG A 225 25.15 -11.58 0.36
CA ARG A 225 26.53 -12.11 0.24
C ARG A 225 27.25 -11.54 -0.97
N THR A 226 26.99 -10.28 -1.33
CA THR A 226 27.60 -9.59 -2.46
C THR A 226 29.05 -9.18 -2.18
N GLY A 227 29.46 -9.10 -0.91
CA GLY A 227 30.76 -8.57 -0.50
C GLY A 227 30.78 -7.06 -0.34
N TYR A 228 29.64 -6.39 -0.55
CA TYR A 228 29.45 -4.95 -0.31
C TYR A 228 28.63 -4.76 0.97
N PRO A 229 29.26 -4.37 2.10
CA PRO A 229 28.62 -4.41 3.43
C PRO A 229 27.28 -3.66 3.52
N TRP A 230 27.14 -2.53 2.84
CA TRP A 230 25.90 -1.76 2.82
C TRP A 230 24.74 -2.50 2.14
N ILE A 231 25.01 -3.17 1.00
CA ILE A 231 24.01 -3.94 0.26
C ILE A 231 23.61 -5.18 1.06
N ASP A 232 24.62 -5.88 1.57
CA ASP A 232 24.43 -7.12 2.33
C ASP A 232 23.59 -6.87 3.59
N ALA A 233 23.88 -5.79 4.34
CA ALA A 233 23.11 -5.41 5.51
C ALA A 233 21.63 -5.11 5.21
N ILE A 234 21.33 -4.45 4.09
CA ILE A 234 19.94 -4.16 3.67
C ILE A 234 19.20 -5.45 3.33
N MET A 235 19.83 -6.36 2.58
CA MET A 235 19.18 -7.62 2.19
C MET A 235 18.94 -8.53 3.40
N ILE A 236 19.87 -8.58 4.35
CA ILE A 236 19.68 -9.27 5.63
C ILE A 236 18.52 -8.63 6.42
N GLN A 237 18.39 -7.29 6.42
CA GLN A 237 17.26 -6.61 7.05
C GLN A 237 15.91 -7.00 6.41
N VAL A 238 15.86 -7.15 5.08
CA VAL A 238 14.66 -7.64 4.37
C VAL A 238 14.30 -9.05 4.84
N LEU A 239 15.26 -9.97 4.88
CA LEU A 239 15.03 -11.36 5.26
C LEU A 239 14.59 -11.52 6.72
N THR A 240 15.15 -10.72 7.63
CA THR A 240 14.94 -10.88 9.09
C THR A 240 13.78 -10.04 9.63
N ARG A 241 13.43 -8.90 9.02
CA ARG A 241 12.40 -7.99 9.54
C ARG A 241 11.15 -7.88 8.67
N HIS A 242 11.22 -8.30 7.41
CA HIS A 242 10.16 -8.11 6.42
C HIS A 242 9.66 -9.43 5.79
N ARG A 243 9.90 -10.56 6.48
CA ARG A 243 9.37 -11.88 6.11
C ARG A 243 7.86 -11.97 6.36
#